data_AF-A0A2H9T2M6-F1
#
_entry.id   AF-A0A2H9T2M6-F1
#
_cell.length_a   1.000
_cell.length_b   1.000
_cell.length_c   1.000
_cell.angle_alpha   90.00
_cell.angle_beta   90.00
_cell.angle_gamma   90.00
#
_symmetry.space_group_name_H-M   'P 1'
#
loop_
_entity.id
_entity.type
_entity.pdbx_description
1 polymer ?
#
loop_
_entity_poly.entity_id
_entity_poly.type
_entity_poly.pdbx_seq_one_letter_code
_entity_poly.pdbx_strand_id
1 'polypeptide(L)'
;MHGQTIKKLSIIPSNIKLAVSAENLAARIHREKVLDKALKTIEDPFDFCLINCPPTLGVLAVNGIYAADHFLVPITYARYALDGVADLFGIIQTVRECEQFDDTIIRNGYDSRTTTTNEFIERELEPLKDHVANTRIRKTEAINQAAINGEPVWLFDPKGNGSKNYDALTAEVLAL
;
A
#
# COMPACT_ATOMS: atom_id res chain seq x y z
N MET A 1 -4.10 7.49 -16.75
CA MET A 1 -5.32 6.72 -17.07
C MET A 1 -5.92 7.31 -18.33
N HIS A 2 -6.01 6.53 -19.41
CA HIS A 2 -6.68 6.96 -20.63
C HIS A 2 -8.20 7.06 -20.36
N GLY A 3 -8.69 8.28 -20.08
CA GLY A 3 -10.06 8.73 -20.35
C GLY A 3 -11.25 8.03 -19.67
N GLN A 4 -11.08 6.93 -18.96
CA GLN A 4 -12.19 6.27 -18.25
C GLN A 4 -12.35 6.82 -16.83
N THR A 5 -13.44 7.55 -16.62
CA THR A 5 -13.89 7.95 -15.29
C THR A 5 -14.51 6.76 -14.56
N ILE A 6 -13.90 6.33 -13.46
CA ILE A 6 -14.48 5.32 -12.57
C ILE A 6 -15.40 6.05 -11.58
N LYS A 7 -16.68 5.66 -11.53
CA LYS A 7 -17.64 6.26 -10.60
C LYS A 7 -17.19 6.03 -9.16
N LYS A 8 -17.35 7.04 -8.29
CA LYS A 8 -16.95 7.03 -6.88
C LYS A 8 -15.44 6.89 -6.64
N LEU A 9 -14.62 7.12 -7.66
CA LEU A 9 -13.17 7.21 -7.51
C LEU A 9 -12.70 8.61 -7.91
N SER A 10 -12.15 9.31 -6.93
CA SER A 10 -11.45 10.58 -7.13
C SER A 10 -9.95 10.37 -6.93
N ILE A 11 -9.12 11.10 -7.67
CA ILE A 11 -7.66 10.96 -7.61
C ILE A 11 -7.05 12.35 -7.47
N ILE A 12 -6.15 12.52 -6.49
CA ILE A 12 -5.22 13.64 -6.42
C ILE A 12 -3.91 13.16 -7.08
N PRO A 13 -3.61 13.57 -8.32
CA PRO A 13 -2.45 13.05 -9.03
C PRO A 13 -1.16 13.67 -8.49
N SER A 14 -0.09 12.88 -8.49
CA SER A 14 1.27 13.39 -8.27
C SER A 14 1.95 13.72 -9.61
N ASN A 15 2.94 14.59 -9.57
CA ASN A 15 3.81 14.89 -10.70
C ASN A 15 5.22 15.27 -10.20
N ILE A 16 6.16 15.53 -11.11
CA ILE A 16 7.56 15.84 -10.81
C ILE A 16 7.73 17.00 -9.79
N LYS A 17 6.79 17.96 -9.73
CA LYS A 17 6.84 19.08 -8.78
C LYS A 17 6.65 18.65 -7.32
N LEU A 18 6.13 17.45 -7.07
CA LEU A 18 6.01 16.89 -5.72
C LEU A 18 7.40 16.68 -5.10
N ALA A 19 8.43 16.34 -5.89
CA ALA A 19 9.80 16.19 -5.40
C ALA A 19 10.34 17.52 -4.83
N VAL A 20 10.16 18.62 -5.57
CA VAL A 20 10.54 19.98 -5.11
C VAL A 20 9.74 20.38 -3.87
N SER A 21 8.46 20.01 -3.82
CA SER A 21 7.61 20.27 -2.65
C SER A 21 8.09 19.50 -1.42
N ALA A 22 8.59 18.27 -1.59
CA ALA A 22 9.17 17.47 -0.52
C ALA A 22 10.45 18.09 0.05
N GLU A 23 11.35 18.59 -0.80
CA GLU A 23 12.56 19.30 -0.34
C GLU A 23 12.22 20.53 0.51
N ASN A 24 11.27 21.34 0.04
CA ASN A 24 10.80 22.52 0.79
C ASN A 24 10.09 22.13 2.09
N LEU A 25 9.33 21.04 2.08
CA LEU A 25 8.64 20.51 3.25
C LEU A 25 9.63 20.01 4.31
N ALA A 26 10.76 19.43 3.91
CA ALA A 26 11.77 18.92 4.81
C ALA A 26 12.32 19.99 5.77
N ALA A 27 12.37 21.26 5.36
CA ALA A 27 12.85 22.36 6.19
C ALA A 27 11.79 22.95 7.14
N ARG A 28 10.52 22.52 7.05
CA ARG A 28 9.42 23.11 7.84
C ARG A 28 9.33 22.51 9.24
N ILE A 29 8.86 23.33 10.17
CA ILE A 29 8.42 22.87 11.51
C ILE A 29 7.08 22.13 11.34
N HIS A 30 6.89 21.04 12.08
CA HIS A 30 5.72 20.15 11.97
C HIS A 30 5.48 19.61 10.55
N ARG A 31 6.58 19.37 9.82
CA ARG A 31 6.57 18.88 8.44
C ARG A 31 5.83 17.56 8.27
N GLU A 32 5.79 16.72 9.31
CA GLU A 32 5.09 15.44 9.36
C GLU A 32 3.56 15.57 9.30
N LYS A 33 2.99 16.72 9.69
CA LYS A 33 1.53 16.92 9.81
C LYS A 33 0.90 17.59 8.59
N VAL A 34 1.67 17.87 7.55
CA VAL A 34 1.21 18.72 6.44
C VAL A 34 0.13 18.03 5.62
N LEU A 35 0.30 16.74 5.32
CA LEU A 35 -0.72 15.96 4.61
C LEU A 35 -1.99 15.81 5.45
N ASP A 36 -1.88 15.41 6.71
CA ASP A 36 -3.02 15.28 7.64
C ASP A 36 -3.86 16.57 7.70
N LYS A 37 -3.21 17.73 7.85
CA LYS A 37 -3.90 19.02 7.85
C LYS A 37 -4.61 19.30 6.53
N ALA A 38 -4.00 18.98 5.40
CA ALA A 38 -4.59 19.19 4.09
C ALA A 38 -5.79 18.27 3.84
N LEU A 39 -5.70 17.00 4.25
CA LEU A 39 -6.80 16.04 4.13
C LEU A 39 -8.02 16.47 4.97
N LYS A 40 -7.79 17.04 6.16
CA LYS A 40 -8.86 17.60 7.01
C LYS A 40 -9.61 18.80 6.42
N THR A 41 -9.09 19.42 5.36
CA THR A 41 -9.80 20.50 4.64
C THR A 41 -10.70 20.01 3.52
N ILE A 42 -10.70 18.71 3.22
CA ILE A 42 -11.59 18.13 2.22
C ILE A 42 -13.01 18.06 2.81
N GLU A 43 -13.94 18.80 2.23
CA GLU A 43 -15.34 18.86 2.67
C GLU A 43 -16.20 17.73 2.08
N ASP A 44 -15.75 17.12 0.98
CA ASP A 44 -16.46 16.02 0.31
C ASP A 44 -16.43 14.74 1.17
N PRO A 45 -17.56 14.02 1.29
CA PRO A 45 -17.60 12.77 2.02
C PRO A 45 -16.93 11.66 1.20
N PHE A 46 -15.81 11.14 1.72
CA PHE A 46 -15.17 9.91 1.24
C PHE A 46 -15.24 8.85 2.33
N ASP A 47 -15.65 7.64 1.96
CA ASP A 47 -15.65 6.50 2.88
C ASP A 47 -14.21 6.04 3.19
N PHE A 48 -13.31 6.16 2.20
CA PHE A 48 -11.92 5.72 2.29
C PHE A 48 -10.97 6.68 1.58
N CYS A 49 -9.78 6.89 2.15
CA CYS A 49 -8.66 7.60 1.53
C CYS A 49 -7.45 6.67 1.40
N LEU A 50 -7.05 6.33 0.17
CA LEU A 50 -5.85 5.54 -0.07
C LEU A 50 -4.66 6.45 -0.34
N ILE A 51 -3.64 6.35 0.51
CA ILE A 51 -2.39 7.12 0.40
C ILE A 51 -1.30 6.20 -0.15
N ASN A 52 -0.87 6.45 -1.40
CA ASN A 52 0.25 5.72 -1.98
C ASN A 52 1.58 6.39 -1.61
N CYS A 53 2.32 5.78 -0.69
CA CYS A 53 3.61 6.26 -0.24
C CYS A 53 4.75 5.91 -1.22
N PRO A 54 5.73 6.81 -1.44
CA PRO A 54 6.93 6.46 -2.20
C PRO A 54 7.75 5.38 -1.46
N PRO A 55 8.58 4.60 -2.17
CA PRO A 55 9.36 3.52 -1.58
C PRO A 55 10.47 4.00 -0.63
N THR A 56 10.77 5.30 -0.63
CA THR A 56 11.77 5.90 0.26
C THR A 56 11.12 6.47 1.51
N LEU A 57 11.72 6.19 2.66
CA LEU A 57 11.27 6.66 3.99
C LEU A 57 11.67 8.14 4.23
N GLY A 58 11.32 9.01 3.28
CA GLY A 58 11.51 10.45 3.37
C GLY A 58 10.29 11.17 3.92
N VAL A 59 10.31 12.51 3.87
CA VAL A 59 9.26 13.37 4.44
C VAL A 59 7.85 13.06 3.89
N LEU A 60 7.74 12.61 2.64
CA LEU A 60 6.46 12.22 2.03
C LEU A 60 5.89 10.95 2.66
N ALA A 61 6.71 9.91 2.86
CA ALA A 61 6.29 8.69 3.52
C ALA A 61 5.93 8.96 4.99
N VAL A 62 6.70 9.78 5.69
CA VAL A 62 6.39 10.23 7.06
C VAL A 62 5.03 10.94 7.13
N ASN A 63 4.70 11.79 6.16
CA ASN A 63 3.39 12.44 6.10
C ASN A 63 2.26 11.44 5.86
N GLY A 64 2.48 10.46 4.98
CA GLY A 64 1.52 9.37 4.75
C GLY A 64 1.29 8.56 6.02
N ILE A 65 2.37 8.21 6.73
CA ILE A 65 2.30 7.50 8.01
C ILE A 65 1.55 8.31 9.06
N TYR A 66 1.87 9.60 9.19
CA TYR A 66 1.21 10.46 10.16
C TYR A 66 -0.30 10.56 9.91
N ALA A 67 -0.73 10.61 8.65
CA ALA A 67 -2.13 10.78 8.25
C ALA A 67 -2.94 9.48 8.15
N ALA A 68 -2.31 8.31 8.14
CA ALA A 68 -2.99 7.03 7.93
C ALA A 68 -3.66 6.51 9.22
N ASP A 69 -4.83 5.90 9.08
CA ASP A 69 -5.50 5.18 10.16
C ASP A 69 -5.12 3.69 10.16
N HIS A 70 -4.94 3.11 8.97
CA HIS A 70 -4.60 1.69 8.77
C HIS A 70 -3.47 1.54 7.75
N PHE A 71 -2.54 0.62 7.99
CA PHE A 71 -1.37 0.40 7.14
C PHE A 71 -1.48 -0.86 6.29
N LEU A 72 -1.62 -0.72 4.98
CA LEU A 72 -1.51 -1.85 4.05
C LEU A 72 -0.05 -2.04 3.63
N VAL A 73 0.56 -3.16 4.03
CA VAL A 73 2.01 -3.41 3.86
C VAL A 73 2.23 -4.53 2.85
N PRO A 74 2.39 -4.22 1.55
CA PRO A 74 2.66 -5.24 0.54
C PRO A 74 4.09 -5.75 0.64
N ILE A 75 4.24 -7.06 0.81
CA ILE A 75 5.52 -7.76 0.73
C ILE A 75 5.59 -8.64 -0.51
N THR A 76 6.79 -8.99 -0.93
CA THR A 76 7.01 -9.93 -2.04
C THR A 76 7.65 -11.21 -1.54
N TYR A 77 7.52 -12.32 -2.28
CA TYR A 77 8.19 -13.58 -1.95
C TYR A 77 9.70 -13.51 -2.29
N ALA A 78 10.44 -12.71 -1.52
CA ALA A 78 11.87 -12.45 -1.69
C ALA A 78 12.60 -12.54 -0.34
N ARG A 79 13.89 -12.91 -0.37
CA ARG A 79 14.71 -13.18 0.84
C ARG A 79 14.62 -12.09 1.91
N TYR A 80 14.59 -10.82 1.53
CA TYR A 80 14.62 -9.66 2.43
C TYR A 80 13.24 -9.02 2.63
N ALA A 81 12.16 -9.78 2.40
CA ALA A 81 10.80 -9.24 2.43
C ALA A 81 10.39 -8.71 3.81
N LEU A 82 10.88 -9.33 4.89
CA LEU A 82 10.49 -8.97 6.25
C LEU A 82 11.42 -7.98 6.92
N ASP A 83 12.68 -7.90 6.48
CA ASP A 83 13.64 -6.91 7.00
C ASP A 83 13.06 -5.49 6.85
N GLY A 84 12.49 -5.18 5.68
CA GLY A 84 11.83 -3.90 5.44
C GLY A 84 10.54 -3.67 6.23
N VAL A 85 9.85 -4.73 6.66
CA VAL A 85 8.64 -4.62 7.48
C VAL A 85 9.01 -4.19 8.90
N ALA A 86 10.04 -4.80 9.48
CA ALA A 86 10.52 -4.45 10.81
C ALA A 86 10.97 -2.97 10.88
N ASP A 87 11.74 -2.52 9.87
CA ASP A 87 12.16 -1.13 9.75
C ASP A 87 10.97 -0.18 9.61
N LEU A 88 9.98 -0.54 8.77
CA LEU A 88 8.76 0.25 8.60
C LEU A 88 7.98 0.37 9.91
N PHE A 89 7.80 -0.73 10.65
CA PHE A 89 7.05 -0.75 11.91
C PHE A 89 7.72 0.15 12.96
N GLY A 90 9.04 0.08 13.10
CA GLY A 90 9.77 0.97 14.01
C GLY A 90 9.60 2.46 13.66
N ILE A 91 9.53 2.79 12.36
CA ILE A 91 9.27 4.17 11.91
C ILE A 91 7.84 4.58 12.19
N ILE A 92 6.86 3.71 11.96
CA ILE A 92 5.45 3.99 12.28
C ILE A 92 5.32 4.32 13.77
N GLN A 93 5.89 3.47 14.65
CA GLN A 93 5.88 3.71 16.10
C GLN A 93 6.50 5.07 16.47
N THR A 94 7.62 5.40 15.82
CA THR A 94 8.33 6.68 16.07
C THR A 94 7.51 7.89 15.60
N VAL A 95 6.94 7.84 14.40
CA VAL A 95 6.21 8.96 13.80
C VAL A 95 4.83 9.16 14.44
N ARG A 96 4.16 8.08 14.81
CA ARG A 96 2.84 8.08 15.43
C ARG A 96 2.88 8.21 16.95
N GLU A 97 4.06 8.08 17.55
CA GLU A 97 4.27 8.08 19.00
C GLU A 97 3.35 7.05 19.70
N CYS A 98 3.20 5.88 19.09
CA CYS A 98 2.33 4.80 19.56
C CYS A 98 3.06 3.45 19.52
N GLU A 99 2.72 2.55 20.44
CA GLU A 99 3.30 1.19 20.43
C GLU A 99 2.52 0.23 19.52
N GLN A 100 1.22 0.46 19.36
CA GLN A 100 0.31 -0.33 18.54
C GLN A 100 -0.34 0.55 17.47
N PHE A 101 -0.57 -0.03 16.30
CA PHE A 101 -1.22 0.58 15.15
C PHE A 101 -1.89 -0.53 14.33
N ASP A 102 -2.92 -0.18 13.57
CA ASP A 102 -3.64 -1.15 12.75
C ASP A 102 -2.93 -1.34 11.41
N ASP A 103 -2.60 -2.58 11.08
CA ASP A 103 -1.92 -2.91 9.83
C ASP A 103 -2.40 -4.24 9.23
N THR A 104 -2.08 -4.42 7.94
CA THR A 104 -2.32 -5.66 7.22
C THR A 104 -1.20 -5.91 6.21
N ILE A 105 -0.44 -6.98 6.45
CA ILE A 105 0.60 -7.48 5.57
C ILE A 105 -0.05 -8.23 4.41
N ILE A 106 0.25 -7.78 3.19
CA ILE A 106 -0.29 -8.34 1.95
C ILE A 106 0.80 -9.13 1.25
N ARG A 107 0.56 -10.43 1.07
CA ARG A 107 1.47 -11.34 0.35
C ARG A 107 1.28 -11.15 -1.16
N ASN A 108 2.22 -10.45 -1.80
CA ASN A 108 2.17 -10.15 -3.23
C ASN A 108 3.19 -10.94 -4.06
N GLY A 109 2.84 -11.25 -5.30
CA GLY A 109 3.72 -11.91 -6.26
C GLY A 109 3.93 -13.40 -6.00
N TYR A 110 2.96 -14.09 -5.40
CA TYR A 110 3.03 -15.54 -5.19
C TYR A 110 3.14 -16.28 -6.52
N ASP A 111 4.16 -17.13 -6.67
CA ASP A 111 4.35 -18.03 -7.82
C ASP A 111 4.38 -19.48 -7.32
N SER A 112 3.43 -20.30 -7.75
CA SER A 112 3.33 -21.70 -7.27
C SER A 112 4.52 -22.57 -7.65
N ARG A 113 5.37 -22.12 -8.59
CA ARG A 113 6.56 -22.85 -9.04
C ARG A 113 7.78 -22.64 -8.14
N THR A 114 7.79 -21.60 -7.32
CA THR A 114 8.92 -21.26 -6.43
C THR A 114 8.68 -21.76 -5.01
N THR A 115 8.49 -23.08 -4.86
CA THR A 115 8.04 -23.71 -3.60
C THR A 115 8.96 -23.41 -2.41
N THR A 116 10.28 -23.59 -2.57
CA THR A 116 11.25 -23.36 -1.48
C THR A 116 11.25 -21.91 -0.99
N THR A 117 11.15 -20.94 -1.90
CA THR A 117 11.05 -19.52 -1.53
C THR A 117 9.73 -19.24 -0.83
N ASN A 118 8.62 -19.80 -1.33
CA ASN A 118 7.32 -19.63 -0.70
C ASN A 118 7.30 -20.19 0.72
N GLU A 119 7.77 -21.42 0.92
CA GLU A 119 7.85 -22.07 2.24
C GLU A 119 8.71 -21.28 3.23
N PHE A 120 9.86 -20.76 2.76
CA PHE A 120 10.71 -19.91 3.58
C PHE A 120 9.94 -18.67 4.06
N ILE A 121 9.33 -17.91 3.14
CA ILE A 121 8.63 -16.66 3.49
C ILE A 121 7.41 -16.89 4.37
N GLU A 122 6.62 -17.95 4.11
CA GLU A 122 5.47 -18.27 4.95
C GLU A 122 5.90 -18.63 6.39
N ARG A 123 7.03 -19.32 6.56
CA ARG A 123 7.57 -19.61 7.90
C ARG A 123 8.04 -18.35 8.62
N GLU A 124 8.71 -17.44 7.92
CA GLU A 124 9.17 -16.19 8.52
C GLU A 124 7.98 -15.26 8.87
N LEU A 125 6.83 -15.41 8.19
CA LEU A 125 5.60 -14.67 8.48
C LEU A 125 4.79 -15.24 9.64
N GLU A 126 5.01 -16.49 10.05
CA GLU A 126 4.25 -17.13 11.14
C GLU A 126 4.19 -16.31 12.44
N PRO A 127 5.28 -15.63 12.89
CA PRO A 127 5.23 -14.76 14.06
C PRO A 127 4.33 -13.54 13.90
N LEU A 128 4.04 -13.13 12.66
CA LEU A 128 3.22 -11.97 12.30
C LEU A 128 1.85 -12.38 11.74
N LYS A 129 1.43 -13.64 11.90
CA LYS A 129 0.22 -14.18 11.24
C LYS A 129 -1.06 -13.37 11.49
N ASP A 130 -1.18 -12.73 12.65
CA ASP A 130 -2.36 -11.94 13.01
C ASP A 130 -2.43 -10.62 12.22
N HIS A 131 -1.29 -10.18 11.67
CA HIS A 131 -1.17 -9.04 10.76
C HIS A 131 -1.33 -9.44 9.29
N VAL A 132 -1.29 -10.73 8.94
CA VAL A 132 -1.21 -11.17 7.55
C VAL A 132 -2.60 -11.43 6.97
N ALA A 133 -2.92 -10.75 5.86
CA ALA A 133 -4.14 -11.03 5.10
C ALA A 133 -4.17 -12.50 4.63
N ASN A 134 -5.33 -13.14 4.68
CA ASN A 134 -5.50 -14.53 4.23
C ASN A 134 -5.27 -14.65 2.72
N THR A 135 -5.66 -13.63 1.97
CA THR A 135 -5.48 -13.58 0.52
C THR A 135 -4.01 -13.41 0.12
N ARG A 136 -3.59 -14.18 -0.89
CA ARG A 136 -2.30 -14.04 -1.58
C ARG A 136 -2.54 -13.51 -2.99
N ILE A 137 -1.86 -12.42 -3.37
CA ILE A 137 -1.89 -11.91 -4.73
C ILE A 137 -0.93 -12.71 -5.59
N ARG A 138 -1.46 -13.45 -6.56
CA ARG A 138 -0.65 -14.28 -7.47
C ARG A 138 0.07 -13.42 -8.49
N LYS A 139 1.29 -13.83 -8.84
CA LYS A 139 1.98 -13.30 -10.01
C LYS A 139 1.26 -13.76 -11.27
N THR A 140 0.73 -12.83 -12.06
CA THR A 140 0.04 -13.13 -13.31
C THR A 140 0.47 -12.16 -14.40
N GLU A 141 0.46 -12.63 -15.64
CA GLU A 141 0.78 -11.78 -16.79
C GLU A 141 -0.27 -10.69 -17.01
N ALA A 142 -1.54 -10.98 -16.67
CA ALA A 142 -2.63 -10.01 -16.76
C ALA A 142 -2.41 -8.78 -15.88
N ILE A 143 -1.87 -8.94 -14.65
CA ILE A 143 -1.52 -7.78 -13.79
C ILE A 143 -0.45 -6.91 -14.46
N ASN A 144 0.57 -7.52 -15.07
CA ASN A 144 1.64 -6.79 -15.75
C ASN A 144 1.09 -6.03 -16.97
N GLN A 145 0.26 -6.68 -17.78
CA GLN A 145 -0.32 -6.08 -18.99
C GLN A 145 -1.30 -4.95 -18.64
N ALA A 146 -2.14 -5.13 -17.61
CA ALA A 146 -3.02 -4.07 -17.11
C ALA A 146 -2.22 -2.83 -16.67
N ALA A 147 -1.10 -3.03 -15.95
CA ALA A 147 -0.22 -1.95 -15.54
C ALA A 147 0.42 -1.22 -16.74
N ILE A 148 0.89 -1.96 -17.75
CA ILE A 148 1.44 -1.39 -19.00
C ILE A 148 0.39 -0.54 -19.73
N ASN A 149 -0.86 -1.01 -19.76
CA ASN A 149 -1.98 -0.30 -20.39
C ASN A 149 -2.50 0.88 -19.55
N GLY A 150 -2.08 0.98 -18.28
CA GLY A 150 -2.54 2.01 -17.36
C GLY A 150 -4.02 1.89 -17.03
N GLU A 151 -4.54 0.66 -16.97
CA GLU A 151 -5.90 0.33 -16.60
C GLU A 151 -5.93 -0.68 -15.43
N PRO A 152 -6.97 -0.65 -14.58
CA PRO A 152 -7.11 -1.63 -13.50
C PRO A 152 -7.23 -3.08 -13.99
N VAL A 153 -6.67 -4.02 -13.24
CA VAL A 153 -6.69 -5.45 -13.60
C VAL A 153 -8.10 -6.02 -13.72
N TRP A 154 -9.06 -5.56 -12.91
CA TRP A 154 -10.45 -6.00 -12.97
C TRP A 154 -11.20 -5.50 -14.22
N LEU A 155 -10.69 -4.46 -14.90
CA LEU A 155 -11.18 -4.05 -16.22
C LEU A 155 -10.47 -4.82 -17.33
N PHE A 156 -9.14 -5.01 -17.20
CA PHE A 156 -8.32 -5.72 -18.18
C PHE A 156 -8.67 -7.22 -18.30
N ASP A 157 -8.73 -7.93 -17.18
CA ASP A 157 -9.04 -9.36 -17.09
C ASP A 157 -10.02 -9.63 -15.93
N PRO A 158 -11.32 -9.35 -16.11
CA PRO A 158 -12.31 -9.42 -15.02
C PRO A 158 -12.47 -10.82 -14.40
N LYS A 159 -12.16 -11.89 -15.14
CA LYS A 159 -12.30 -13.29 -14.68
C LYS A 159 -10.97 -13.91 -14.25
N GLY A 160 -9.88 -13.16 -14.42
CA GLY A 160 -8.51 -13.56 -14.12
C GLY A 160 -8.26 -13.84 -12.66
N ASN A 161 -7.20 -14.60 -12.40
CA ASN A 161 -6.74 -14.84 -11.03
C ASN A 161 -6.33 -13.54 -10.33
N GLY A 162 -5.73 -12.59 -11.05
CA GLY A 162 -5.34 -11.28 -10.49
C GLY A 162 -6.54 -10.53 -9.94
N SER A 163 -7.59 -10.36 -10.75
CA SER A 163 -8.84 -9.70 -10.34
C SER A 163 -9.51 -10.39 -9.16
N LYS A 164 -9.64 -11.73 -9.21
CA LYS A 164 -10.18 -12.51 -8.07
C LYS A 164 -9.37 -12.34 -6.79
N ASN A 165 -8.04 -12.26 -6.89
CA ASN A 165 -7.19 -12.05 -5.72
C ASN A 165 -7.38 -10.64 -5.15
N TYR A 166 -7.47 -9.60 -5.99
CA TYR A 166 -7.76 -8.26 -5.49
C TYR A 166 -9.17 -8.14 -4.91
N ASP A 167 -10.19 -8.75 -5.53
CA ASP A 167 -11.56 -8.76 -4.98
C ASP A 167 -11.62 -9.41 -3.59
N ALA A 168 -10.94 -10.55 -3.41
CA ALA A 168 -10.87 -11.23 -2.12
C ALA A 168 -10.13 -10.38 -1.08
N LEU A 169 -8.99 -9.77 -1.46
CA LEU A 169 -8.26 -8.86 -0.57
C LEU A 169 -9.10 -7.64 -0.20
N THR A 170 -9.81 -7.04 -1.15
CA THR A 170 -10.71 -5.91 -0.89
C THR A 170 -11.82 -6.31 0.09
N ALA A 171 -12.42 -7.50 -0.06
CA ALA A 171 -13.41 -7.98 0.88
C ALA A 171 -12.86 -8.17 2.30
N GLU A 172 -11.61 -8.66 2.43
CA GLU A 172 -10.93 -8.78 3.72
C GLU A 172 -10.67 -7.40 4.35
N VAL A 173 -10.13 -6.45 3.59
CA VAL A 173 -9.81 -5.10 4.09
C VAL A 173 -11.07 -4.33 4.50
N LEU A 174 -12.18 -4.51 3.78
CA LEU A 174 -13.46 -3.87 4.13
C LEU A 174 -14.16 -4.50 5.34
N ALA A 175 -13.70 -5.65 5.82
CA ALA A 175 -14.26 -6.38 6.96
C ALA A 175 -13.48 -6.17 8.27
N LEU A 176 -12.39 -5.39 8.24
CA LEU A 176 -11.64 -4.93 9.40
C LEU A 176 -12.48 -3.93 10.22
#